data_AF-A0A966X556-F1
#
_entry.id   AF-A0A966X556-F1
#
_cell.length_a   1.000
_cell.length_b   1.000
_cell.length_c   1.000
_cell.angle_alpha   90.00
_cell.angle_beta   90.00
_cell.angle_gamma   90.00
#
_symmetry.space_group_name_H-M   'P 1'
#
loop_
_entity.id
_entity.type
_entity.pdbx_description
1 polymer ?
#
loop_
_entity_poly.entity_id
_entity_poly.type
_entity_poly.pdbx_seq_one_letter_code
_entity_poly.pdbx_strand_id
1 'polypeptide(L)' 'MSDIAFGIHAVDSLLRRAPQRILALFVQADRNDKRIQSLLTLAKNQGVSVTRVPKSDLDTQVAERHQGVVAIIEPASSEA' A
#
# COMPACT_ATOMS: atom_id res chain seq x y z
N MET A 1 -16.51 -6.38 0.77
CA MET A 1 -15.91 -5.43 1.74
C MET A 1 -14.41 -5.51 1.53
N SER A 2 -13.70 -4.41 1.28
CA SER A 2 -12.24 -4.42 1.10
C SER A 2 -11.55 -4.09 2.43
N ASP A 3 -10.42 -4.73 2.70
CA ASP A 3 -9.60 -4.40 3.87
C ASP A 3 -8.53 -3.37 3.49
N ILE A 4 -7.91 -2.77 4.50
CA ILE A 4 -6.83 -1.79 4.33
C ILE A 4 -5.57 -2.29 5.03
N ALA A 5 -4.45 -2.28 4.31
CA ALA A 5 -3.11 -2.46 4.89
C ALA A 5 -2.33 -1.15 4.74
N PHE A 6 -1.60 -0.74 5.79
CA PHE A 6 -0.88 0.53 5.78
C PHE A 6 0.47 0.43 6.50
N GLY A 7 1.39 1.33 6.18
CA GLY A 7 2.77 1.27 6.65
C GLY A 7 3.69 0.50 5.69
N ILE A 8 4.96 0.89 5.67
CA ILE A 8 5.93 0.38 4.69
C ILE A 8 6.12 -1.13 4.85
N HIS A 9 6.29 -1.62 6.08
CA HIS A 9 6.58 -3.03 6.32
C HIS A 9 5.41 -3.97 5.98
N ALA A 10 4.18 -3.56 6.30
CA ALA A 10 2.99 -4.35 6.01
C ALA A 10 2.78 -4.45 4.49
N VAL A 11 2.91 -3.33 3.78
CA VAL A 11 2.72 -3.29 2.32
C VAL A 11 3.87 -3.98 1.58
N ASP A 12 5.12 -3.83 2.02
CA ASP A 12 6.26 -4.59 1.47
C ASP A 12 6.03 -6.10 1.61
N SER A 13 5.64 -6.55 2.81
CA SER A 13 5.34 -7.97 3.06
C SER A 13 4.20 -8.48 2.18
N LEU A 14 3.16 -7.67 1.98
CA LEU A 14 2.03 -8.02 1.15
C LEU A 14 2.42 -8.11 -0.33
N LEU A 15 3.19 -7.15 -0.84
CA LEU A 15 3.75 -7.18 -2.20
C LEU A 15 4.60 -8.44 -2.45
N ARG A 16 5.34 -8.91 -1.45
CA ARG A 16 6.16 -10.13 -1.58
C ARG A 16 5.35 -11.41 -1.53
N ARG A 17 4.32 -11.48 -0.67
CA ARG A 17 3.62 -12.73 -0.36
C ARG A 17 2.33 -12.93 -1.17
N ALA A 18 1.59 -11.85 -1.40
CA ALA A 18 0.29 -11.91 -2.06
C ALA A 18 -0.02 -10.59 -2.82
N PRO A 19 0.81 -10.20 -3.80
CA PRO A 19 0.60 -8.95 -4.57
C PRO A 19 -0.75 -8.90 -5.27
N GLN A 20 -1.29 -10.05 -5.69
CA GLN A 20 -2.60 -10.18 -6.33
C GLN A 20 -3.76 -9.74 -5.45
N ARG A 21 -3.57 -9.71 -4.11
CA ARG A 21 -4.59 -9.21 -3.19
C ARG A 21 -4.67 -7.69 -3.16
N ILE A 22 -3.68 -6.97 -3.71
CA ILE A 22 -3.65 -5.51 -3.70
C ILE A 22 -4.50 -4.99 -4.86
N LEU A 23 -5.64 -4.41 -4.53
CA LEU A 23 -6.55 -3.78 -5.49
C LEU A 23 -6.07 -2.39 -5.89
N ALA A 24 -5.49 -1.65 -4.94
CA ALA A 24 -4.91 -0.33 -5.17
C ALA A 24 -3.78 -0.04 -4.17
N LEU A 25 -2.70 0.56 -4.64
CA LEU A 25 -1.58 1.01 -3.80
C LEU A 25 -1.39 2.53 -3.92
N PHE A 26 -1.48 3.22 -2.80
CA PHE A 26 -1.30 4.66 -2.66
C PHE A 26 0.00 4.97 -1.91
N VAL A 27 0.78 5.91 -2.45
CA VAL A 27 2.05 6.36 -1.87
C VAL A 27 2.05 7.88 -1.76
N GLN A 28 2.56 8.41 -0.66
CA GLN A 28 2.65 9.85 -0.43
C GLN A 28 3.54 10.52 -1.48
N ALA A 29 3.00 11.53 -2.19
CA ALA A 29 3.60 12.06 -3.42
C ALA A 29 4.96 12.74 -3.21
N ASP A 30 5.11 13.49 -2.12
CA ASP A 30 6.32 14.24 -1.73
C ASP A 30 7.39 13.35 -1.08
N ARG A 31 7.10 12.05 -0.86
CA ARG A 31 8.04 11.14 -0.21
C ARG A 31 8.85 10.35 -1.24
N ASN A 32 10.17 10.61 -1.25
CA ASN A 32 11.11 10.04 -2.23
C ASN A 32 12.34 9.35 -1.61
N ASP A 33 12.27 8.97 -0.34
CA ASP A 33 13.38 8.30 0.33
C ASP A 33 13.63 6.87 -0.19
N LYS A 34 14.81 6.30 0.13
CA LYS A 34 15.23 4.97 -0.34
C LYS A 34 14.20 3.88 -0.10
N ARG A 35 13.47 3.92 1.02
CA ARG A 35 12.47 2.88 1.35
C ARG A 35 11.28 2.95 0.41
N ILE A 36 10.81 4.16 0.09
CA ILE A 36 9.74 4.35 -0.89
C ILE A 36 10.21 3.91 -2.27
N GLN A 37 11.43 4.27 -2.69
CA GLN A 37 11.96 3.84 -3.98
C GLN A 37 12.00 2.30 -4.09
N SER A 38 12.51 1.61 -3.06
CA SER A 38 12.51 0.14 -3.01
C SER A 38 11.10 -0.45 -3.09
N LEU A 39 10.12 0.15 -2.39
CA LEU A 39 8.73 -0.30 -2.43
C LEU A 39 8.11 -0.10 -3.82
N LEU A 40 8.36 1.04 -4.46
CA LEU A 40 7.87 1.33 -5.82
C LEU A 40 8.48 0.38 -6.85
N THR A 41 9.77 0.07 -6.75
CA THR A 41 10.43 -0.94 -7.59
C THR A 41 9.79 -2.31 -7.38
N LEU A 42 9.55 -2.71 -6.13
CA LEU A 42 8.89 -3.98 -5.83
C LEU A 42 7.46 -4.02 -6.41
N ALA A 43 6.65 -3.00 -6.18
CA ALA A 43 5.30 -2.91 -6.73
C ALA A 43 5.28 -3.03 -8.25
N LYS A 44 6.16 -2.29 -8.93
CA LYS A 44 6.33 -2.38 -10.38
C LYS A 44 6.69 -3.81 -10.84
N ASN A 45 7.64 -4.46 -10.16
CA ASN A 45 8.07 -5.82 -10.50
C ASN A 45 6.94 -6.84 -10.31
N GLN A 46 6.04 -6.60 -9.34
CA GLN A 46 4.88 -7.46 -9.08
C GLN A 46 3.66 -7.10 -9.94
N GLY A 47 3.77 -6.14 -10.86
CA GLY A 47 2.66 -5.69 -11.70
C GLY A 47 1.58 -4.90 -10.96
N VAL A 48 1.87 -4.40 -9.76
CA VAL A 48 0.94 -3.61 -8.94
C VAL A 48 1.04 -2.14 -9.30
N SER A 49 -0.08 -1.56 -9.75
CA SER A 49 -0.19 -0.14 -10.05
C SER A 49 -0.08 0.71 -8.78
N VAL A 50 0.67 1.81 -8.86
CA VAL A 50 0.86 2.75 -7.75
C VAL A 50 0.38 4.14 -8.12
N THR A 51 -0.45 4.72 -7.27
CA THR A 51 -0.90 6.10 -7.37
C THR A 51 -0.20 6.94 -6.31
N ARG A 52 0.42 8.05 -6.73
CA ARG A 52 0.98 9.03 -5.80
C ARG A 52 -0.08 10.04 -5.40
N VAL A 53 -0.28 10.24 -4.09
CA VAL A 53 -1.32 11.13 -3.55
C VAL A 53 -0.78 12.05 -2.45
N PRO A 54 -1.40 13.21 -2.18
CA PRO A 54 -1.08 14.03 -1.02
C PRO A 54 -1.17 13.26 0.30
N LYS A 55 -0.45 13.70 1.32
CA LYS A 55 -0.52 13.10 2.66
C LYS A 55 -1.95 13.14 3.22
N SER A 56 -2.67 14.25 3.03
CA SER A 56 -4.04 14.41 3.47
C SER A 56 -4.96 13.30 2.98
N ASP A 57 -4.76 12.82 1.75
CA ASP A 57 -5.59 11.78 1.15
C ASP A 57 -5.31 10.41 1.76
N LEU A 58 -4.12 10.20 2.34
CA LEU A 58 -3.82 9.01 3.12
C LEU A 58 -4.37 9.12 4.55
N ASP A 59 -4.31 10.31 5.14
CA ASP A 59 -4.85 10.60 6.47
C ASP A 59 -6.38 10.40 6.52
N THR A 60 -7.11 10.59 5.40
CA THR A 60 -8.55 10.30 5.34
C THR A 60 -8.89 8.81 5.25
N GLN A 61 -7.94 7.97 4.80
CA GLN A 61 -8.14 6.52 4.66
C GLN A 61 -7.86 5.77 5.97
N VAL A 62 -6.91 6.27 6.77
CA VAL A 62 -6.44 5.59 7.99
C VAL A 62 -6.12 6.63 9.06
N ALA A 63 -6.74 6.51 10.24
CA ALA A 63 -6.48 7.41 11.37
C ALA A 63 -5.09 7.18 12.02
N GLU A 64 -4.53 5.98 11.86
CA GLU A 64 -3.21 5.59 12.36
C GLU A 64 -2.05 6.00 11.44
N ARG A 65 -0.82 5.87 11.96
CA ARG A 65 0.40 6.25 11.24
C ARG A 65 0.69 5.29 10.06
N HIS A 66 0.19 5.63 8.88
CA HIS A 66 0.40 4.91 7.62
C HIS A 66 1.81 5.02 7.00
N GLN A 67 2.70 5.87 7.54
CA GLN A 67 4.06 6.06 7.03
C GLN A 67 4.10 6.30 5.50
N GLY A 68 3.16 7.09 4.98
CA GLY A 68 3.10 7.45 3.57
C GLY A 68 2.73 6.31 2.59
N VAL A 69 2.19 5.19 3.07
CA VAL A 69 1.77 4.06 2.20
C VAL A 69 0.47 3.46 2.71
N VAL A 70 -0.50 3.29 1.81
CA VAL A 70 -1.78 2.61 2.05
C VAL A 70 -2.09 1.69 0.87
N ALA A 71 -2.53 0.47 1.15
CA ALA A 71 -3.00 -0.49 0.16
C ALA A 71 -4.45 -0.89 0.48
N ILE A 72 -5.31 -0.81 -0.51
CA ILE A 72 -6.65 -1.42 -0.47
C ILE A 72 -6.49 -2.85 -0.95
N ILE A 73 -7.00 -3.79 -0.17
CA ILE A 73 -6.79 -5.21 -0.43
C ILE A 73 -8.11 -5.95 -0.49
N GLU A 74 -8.13 -7.03 -1.25
CA GLU A 74 -9.21 -8.01 -1.15
C GLU A 74 -9.31 -8.48 0.30
N PRO A 75 -10.54 -8.55 0.85
CA PRO A 75 -10.74 -9.05 2.20
C PRO A 75 -10.05 -10.41 2.30
N ALA A 76 -9.43 -10.68 3.44
CA ALA A 76 -9.15 -12.08 3.72
C ALA A 76 -10.50 -12.77 3.66
N SER A 77 -10.66 -13.77 2.79
CA SER A 77 -11.87 -14.59 2.77
C SER A 77 -12.02 -15.11 4.19
N SER A 78 -12.87 -14.46 4.99
CA SER A 78 -13.28 -15.06 6.24
C SER A 78 -14.11 -16.24 5.79
N GLU A 79 -13.57 -17.43 5.99
CA GLU A 79 -14.40 -18.62 6.09
C GLU A 79 -15.53 -18.31 7.09
N ALA A 80 -16.69 -18.86 6.75
CA ALA A 80 -18.02 -18.59 7.29
C ALA A 80 -18.13 -18.62 8.83
#